data_AF-A0AAV8WAY5-F1
#
_entry.id   AF-A0AAV8WAY5-F1
#
_cell.length_a   1.000
_cell.length_b   1.000
_cell.length_c   1.000
_cell.angle_alpha   90.00
_cell.angle_beta   90.00
_cell.angle_gamma   90.00
#
_symmetry.space_group_name_H-M   'P 1'
#
loop_
_entity.id
_entity.type
_entity.pdbx_description
1 polymer ?
#
loop_
_entity_poly.entity_id
_entity_poly.type
_entity_poly.pdbx_seq_one_letter_code
_entity_poly.pdbx_strand_id
1 'polypeptide(L)'
;MFLNRAEKMVKCPFNPLHIMTETALQRHIVRCMVNYPSFVTCPYNALHRFKNKELLHDHMSECESKERNYLLYDNVCKQDNAAFHIDNTREFNLRDENWDEN
;
A
#
# COMPACT_ATOMS: atom_id res chain seq x y z
N MET A 1 11.07 -22.84 -10.87
CA MET A 1 11.37 -21.90 -11.97
C MET A 1 10.33 -20.79 -11.92
N PHE A 2 10.71 -19.60 -11.43
CA PHE A 2 9.80 -18.46 -11.42
C PHE A 2 9.68 -17.94 -12.86
N LEU A 3 8.45 -17.89 -13.38
CA LEU A 3 8.17 -17.38 -14.71
C LEU A 3 8.71 -15.94 -14.81
N ASN A 4 9.61 -15.71 -15.77
CA ASN A 4 10.01 -14.38 -16.21
C ASN A 4 8.78 -13.68 -16.82
N ARG A 5 7.94 -13.11 -15.96
CA ARG A 5 6.91 -12.16 -16.37
C ARG A 5 7.65 -10.95 -16.92
N ALA A 6 7.43 -10.61 -18.19
CA ALA A 6 8.01 -9.42 -18.81
C ALA A 6 7.92 -8.24 -17.81
N GLU A 7 9.07 -7.76 -17.36
CA GLU A 7 9.10 -6.76 -16.29
C GLU A 7 8.57 -5.44 -16.83
N LYS A 8 7.37 -5.06 -16.38
CA LYS A 8 6.73 -3.80 -16.76
C LYS A 8 7.61 -2.65 -16.26
N MET A 9 8.17 -1.90 -17.19
CA MET A 9 8.88 -0.66 -16.91
C MET A 9 7.88 0.46 -16.63
N VAL A 10 8.09 1.20 -15.55
CA VAL A 10 7.25 2.28 -15.06
C VAL A 10 8.09 3.49 -14.69
N LYS A 11 7.48 4.66 -14.73
CA LYS A 11 8.11 5.92 -14.30
C LYS A 11 7.78 6.19 -12.84
N CYS A 12 8.74 6.74 -12.10
CA CYS A 12 8.50 7.21 -10.75
C CYS A 12 7.50 8.38 -10.74
N PRO A 13 6.52 8.40 -9.83
CA PRO A 13 5.52 9.47 -9.77
C PRO A 13 6.10 10.82 -9.30
N PHE A 14 7.28 10.82 -8.67
CA PHE A 14 7.96 12.05 -8.24
C PHE A 14 8.84 12.66 -9.33
N ASN A 15 9.57 11.81 -10.06
CA ASN A 15 10.52 12.24 -11.09
C ASN A 15 10.43 11.32 -12.33
N PRO A 16 9.97 11.81 -13.49
CA PRO A 16 9.80 11.00 -14.69
C PRO A 16 11.13 10.48 -15.30
N LEU A 17 12.28 11.01 -14.87
CA LEU A 17 13.61 10.51 -15.27
C LEU A 17 13.94 9.17 -14.59
N HIS A 18 13.31 8.84 -13.47
CA HIS A 18 13.49 7.55 -12.83
C HIS A 18 12.57 6.51 -13.49
N ILE A 19 13.17 5.66 -14.33
CA ILE A 19 12.50 4.54 -15.01
C ILE A 19 13.02 3.24 -14.41
N MET A 20 12.13 2.36 -13.99
CA MET A 20 12.47 1.07 -13.39
C MET A 20 11.32 0.08 -13.50
N THR A 21 11.54 -1.16 -13.05
CA THR A 21 10.49 -2.17 -13.00
C THR A 21 9.45 -1.84 -11.92
N GLU A 22 8.22 -2.31 -12.08
CA GLU A 22 7.15 -2.13 -11.09
C GLU A 22 7.54 -2.68 -9.70
N THR A 23 8.25 -3.80 -9.65
CA THR A 23 8.78 -4.39 -8.40
C THR A 23 9.84 -3.50 -7.74
N ALA A 24 10.70 -2.85 -8.54
CA ALA A 24 11.68 -1.90 -8.03
C ALA A 24 11.02 -0.60 -7.54
N LEU A 25 9.94 -0.14 -8.20
CA LEU A 25 9.24 1.10 -7.85
C LEU A 25 8.74 1.09 -6.39
N GLN A 26 8.24 -0.04 -5.90
CA GLN A 26 7.76 -0.19 -4.53
C GLN A 26 8.80 0.22 -3.49
N ARG A 27 10.04 -0.25 -3.64
CA ARG A 27 11.15 0.10 -2.74
C ARG A 27 11.71 1.49 -3.03
N HIS A 28 11.69 1.92 -4.29
CA HIS A 28 12.20 3.23 -4.69
C HIS A 28 11.43 4.39 -4.08
N ILE A 29 10.10 4.31 -4.03
CA ILE A 29 9.23 5.42 -3.59
C ILE A 29 9.54 5.87 -2.16
N VAL A 30 9.86 4.95 -1.26
CA VAL A 30 10.19 5.27 0.14
C VAL A 30 11.38 6.23 0.22
N ARG A 31 12.44 5.96 -0.55
CA ARG A 31 13.63 6.81 -0.58
C ARG A 31 13.40 8.09 -1.37
N CYS A 32 12.63 8.01 -2.45
CA CYS A 32 12.37 9.16 -3.32
C CYS A 32 11.53 10.22 -2.60
N MET A 33 10.55 9.82 -1.80
CA MET A 33 9.67 10.70 -1.04
C MET A 33 10.41 11.67 -0.11
N VAL A 34 11.57 11.28 0.43
CA VAL A 34 12.40 12.15 1.28
C VAL A 34 12.78 13.45 0.54
N ASN A 35 12.96 13.39 -0.78
CA ASN A 35 13.28 14.56 -1.61
C ASN A 35 12.02 15.35 -2.04
N TYR A 36 10.82 14.78 -1.85
CA TYR A 36 9.55 15.33 -2.32
C TYR A 36 8.45 15.24 -1.23
N PRO A 37 8.60 15.92 -0.08
CA PRO A 37 7.73 15.74 1.09
C PRO A 37 6.29 16.24 0.89
N SER A 38 6.03 17.12 -0.09
CA SER A 38 4.72 17.75 -0.30
C SER A 38 3.72 16.90 -1.08
N PHE A 39 4.12 15.71 -1.55
CA PHE A 39 3.24 14.86 -2.34
C PHE A 39 2.25 14.10 -1.46
N VAL A 40 1.03 13.95 -1.96
CA VAL A 40 -0.04 13.17 -1.32
C VAL A 40 -0.14 11.78 -1.95
N THR A 41 -0.73 10.85 -1.21
CA THR A 41 -0.78 9.42 -1.56
C THR A 41 -2.19 9.00 -1.91
N CYS A 42 -2.36 8.15 -2.92
CA CYS A 42 -3.66 7.54 -3.19
C CYS A 42 -4.04 6.58 -2.04
N PRO A 43 -5.30 6.62 -1.56
CA PRO A 43 -5.78 5.68 -0.55
C PRO A 43 -5.87 4.24 -1.07
N TYR A 44 -5.98 4.04 -2.39
CA TYR A 44 -6.14 2.71 -2.99
C TYR A 44 -4.81 2.05 -3.39
N ASN A 45 -3.76 2.83 -3.65
CA ASN A 45 -2.47 2.32 -4.09
C ASN A 45 -1.32 3.25 -3.64
N ALA A 46 -0.45 2.73 -2.76
CA ALA A 46 0.67 3.48 -2.21
C ALA A 46 1.76 3.87 -3.25
N LEU A 47 1.70 3.33 -4.47
CA LEU A 47 2.57 3.73 -5.57
C LEU A 47 2.07 4.96 -6.31
N HIS A 48 0.79 5.31 -6.20
CA HIS A 48 0.25 6.52 -6.79
C HIS A 48 0.52 7.70 -5.86
N ARG A 49 1.24 8.71 -6.37
CA ARG A 49 1.61 9.93 -5.65
C ARG A 49 1.26 11.14 -6.49
N PHE A 50 0.76 12.20 -5.85
CA PHE A 50 0.28 13.41 -6.52
C PHE A 50 0.86 14.66 -5.87
N LYS A 51 1.06 15.72 -6.65
CA LYS A 51 1.64 16.98 -6.15
C LYS A 51 0.76 17.70 -5.14
N ASN A 52 -0.56 17.53 -5.23
CA ASN A 52 -1.53 18.21 -4.38
C ASN A 52 -2.81 17.36 -4.25
N LYS A 53 -3.72 17.79 -3.37
CA LYS A 53 -4.99 17.12 -3.09
C LYS A 53 -5.98 17.21 -4.26
N GLU A 54 -5.93 18.27 -5.06
CA GLU A 54 -6.82 18.47 -6.20
C GLU A 54 -6.59 17.37 -7.26
N LEU A 55 -5.34 17.15 -7.66
CA LEU A 55 -4.98 16.08 -8.59
C LEU A 55 -5.30 14.67 -8.04
N LEU A 56 -5.18 14.50 -6.71
CA LEU A 56 -5.60 13.25 -6.07
C LEU A 56 -7.11 13.06 -6.17
N HIS A 57 -7.89 14.10 -5.89
CA HIS A 57 -9.35 14.04 -5.97
C HIS A 57 -9.81 13.66 -7.37
N ASP A 58 -9.24 14.29 -8.40
CA ASP A 58 -9.53 13.95 -9.80
C ASP A 58 -9.16 12.49 -10.12
N HIS A 59 -8.04 12.00 -9.59
CA HIS A 59 -7.64 10.60 -9.77
C HIS A 59 -8.59 9.59 -9.09
N MET A 60 -9.25 9.94 -7.99
CA MET A 60 -10.02 8.97 -7.18
C MET A 60 -11.25 8.41 -7.91
N SER A 61 -11.83 9.14 -8.85
CA SER A 61 -12.96 8.67 -9.67
C SER A 61 -12.52 7.64 -10.71
N GLU A 62 -11.30 7.76 -11.24
CA GLU A 62 -10.74 6.94 -12.34
C GLU A 62 -9.68 5.92 -11.88
N CYS A 63 -9.48 5.78 -10.57
CA CYS A 63 -8.42 4.92 -10.04
C CYS A 63 -8.72 3.43 -10.29
N GLU A 64 -7.93 2.79 -11.16
CA GLU A 64 -8.01 1.34 -11.43
C GLU A 64 -7.81 0.47 -10.17
N SER A 65 -7.10 0.98 -9.16
CA SER A 65 -6.85 0.25 -7.91
C SER A 65 -8.04 0.30 -6.93
N LYS A 66 -9.08 1.09 -7.22
CA LYS A 66 -10.25 1.27 -6.36
C LYS A 66 -11.01 -0.04 -6.15
N GLU A 67 -11.29 -0.79 -7.21
CA GLU A 67 -12.06 -2.04 -7.15
C GLU A 67 -11.36 -3.13 -6.34
N ARG A 68 -10.03 -3.24 -6.48
CA ARG A 68 -9.21 -4.21 -5.73
C ARG A 68 -9.31 -4.01 -4.21
N ASN A 69 -9.46 -2.76 -3.76
CA ASN A 69 -9.46 -2.44 -2.34
C ASN A 69 -10.75 -2.92 -1.64
N TYR A 70 -11.90 -2.83 -2.31
CA TYR A 70 -13.18 -3.30 -1.75
C TYR A 70 -13.18 -4.81 -1.49
N LEU A 71 -12.59 -5.59 -2.40
CA LEU A 71 -12.50 -7.05 -2.24
C LEU A 71 -11.62 -7.47 -1.06
N LEU A 72 -10.66 -6.65 -0.62
CA LEU A 72 -9.82 -6.98 0.53
C LEU A 72 -10.58 -6.87 1.84
N TYR A 73 -11.44 -5.86 2.02
CA TYR A 73 -12.22 -5.66 3.24
C TYR A 73 -13.15 -6.84 3.56
N ASP A 74 -13.82 -7.41 2.57
CA ASP A 74 -14.70 -8.57 2.74
C ASP A 74 -13.95 -9.87 3.14
N ASN A 75 -12.65 -9.94 2.83
CA ASN A 75 -11.84 -11.12 3.06
C ASN A 75 -11.05 -11.09 4.39
N VAL A 76 -10.93 -9.93 5.05
CA VAL A 76 -10.29 -9.82 6.37
C VAL A 76 -11.09 -10.57 7.44
N CYS A 77 -12.42 -10.59 7.35
CA CYS A 77 -13.27 -11.32 8.31
C CYS A 77 -13.26 -12.85 8.13
N LYS A 78 -12.57 -13.39 7.11
CA LYS A 78 -12.56 -14.84 6.81
C LYS A 78 -11.23 -15.54 7.11
N GLN A 79 -10.21 -14.79 7.52
CA GLN A 79 -8.86 -15.33 7.79
C GLN A 79 -8.60 -15.63 9.28
N ASP A 80 -9.65 -15.86 10.08
CA ASP A 80 -9.49 -16.20 11.50
C ASP A 80 -9.20 -17.69 11.79
N ASN A 81 -8.91 -18.51 10.78
CA ASN A 81 -8.70 -19.96 10.98
C ASN A 81 -7.52 -20.57 10.21
N ALA A 82 -6.53 -19.77 9.81
CA ALA A 82 -5.23 -20.32 9.43
C ALA A 82 -4.32 -20.22 10.65
N ALA A 83 -4.05 -21.36 11.30
CA ALA A 83 -3.06 -21.46 12.37
C ALA A 83 -1.69 -20.96 11.87
N PHE A 84 -1.43 -19.66 12.08
CA PHE A 84 -0.13 -19.05 11.82
C PHE A 84 0.81 -19.55 12.91
N HIS A 85 1.62 -20.54 12.61
CA HIS A 85 2.70 -20.95 13.52
C HIS A 85 3.79 -19.88 13.45
N ILE A 86 3.68 -18.87 14.31
CA ILE A 86 4.73 -17.86 14.48
C ILE A 86 5.65 -18.37 15.58
N ASP A 87 6.68 -19.11 15.20
CA ASP A 87 7.77 -19.43 16.11
C ASP A 87 8.48 -18.12 16.50
N ASN A 88 8.39 -17.75 17.78
CA ASN A 88 8.90 -16.52 18.44
C ASN A 88 8.03 -15.25 18.45
N THR A 89 6.71 -15.36 18.66
CA THR A 89 5.94 -14.18 19.08
C THR A 89 6.18 -13.89 20.55
N ARG A 90 6.66 -12.68 20.87
CA ARG A 90 6.67 -12.15 22.23
C ARG A 90 5.21 -11.88 22.62
N GLU A 91 4.72 -12.51 23.69
CA GLU A 91 3.33 -12.40 24.14
C GLU A 91 2.92 -10.93 24.28
N PHE A 92 2.01 -10.50 23.40
CA PHE A 92 1.37 -9.20 23.51
C PHE A 92 0.34 -9.33 24.64
N ASN A 93 0.63 -8.73 25.80
CA ASN A 93 -0.31 -8.68 26.92
C ASN A 93 -1.47 -7.75 26.55
N LEU A 94 -2.48 -8.29 25.86
CA LEU A 94 -3.81 -7.70 25.82
C LEU A 94 -4.38 -7.84 27.23
N ARG A 95 -4.12 -6.84 28.07
CA ARG A 95 -5.02 -6.59 29.20
C ARG A 95 -6.27 -6.00 28.58
N ASP A 96 -7.39 -6.68 28.76
CA ASP A 96 -8.71 -6.19 28.35
C ASP A 96 -9.00 -4.88 29.09
N GLU A 97 -8.81 -3.76 28.40
CA GLU A 97 -9.39 -2.48 28.82
C GLU A 97 -10.88 -2.55 28.48
N ASN A 98 -11.71 -2.82 29.49
CA ASN A 98 -13.15 -2.81 29.38
C ASN A 98 -13.62 -1.35 29.26
N TRP A 99 -13.98 -0.92 28.06
CA TRP A 99 -14.40 0.45 27.76
C TRP A 99 -15.87 0.76 28.16
N ASP A 100 -16.57 -0.16 28.83
CA ASP A 100 -17.98 -0.02 29.23
C ASP A 100 -18.19 0.41 30.70
N GLU A 101 -17.20 1.08 31.33
CA GLU A 101 -17.41 1.73 32.64
C GLU A 101 -17.05 3.22 32.58
N ASN A 102 -17.99 4.07 32.16
CA ASN A 102 -18.29 5.37 32.78
C ASN A 102 -19.58 6.01 32.22
#